data_AF-A0A7X5CY96-F1
#
_entry.id   AF-A0A7X5CY96-F1
#
_cell.length_a   1.000
_cell.length_b   1.000
_cell.length_c   1.000
_cell.angle_alpha   90.00
_cell.angle_beta   90.00
_cell.angle_gamma   90.00
#
_symmetry.space_group_name_H-M   'P 1'
#
loop_
_entity.id
_entity.type
_entity.pdbx_description
1 polymer ?
#
loop_
_entity_poly.entity_id
_entity_poly.type
_entity_poly.pdbx_seq_one_letter_code
_entity_poly.pdbx_strand_id
1 'polypeptide(L)'
;MAQQDLTPAAAGGKNTLQITTQYPAERFNLLVPMQTVAEIAEIHKPVMNVVKISTNLADKEIYLQDKSKKDADGWALTKKGLNKLMRAAGIKILGTRPIVPSTCQKCAEVNRSIGRPVNCGTCGNKDVKFEARISVPQLTGENIEFVAHKEIIVVDATAGMSDNQRKEFLKFRSEMCETKAINRALRAAMHIKGTYSPQELQKPFVVAYLVPNLDNEAVKQEAVRHFFSSAQELYGGHNPDARKVIFIEDDVEEGMEYEMPGQPIAEPESAAYREAPAEPQREAQERQQRAAEAAPDYDPTICTDCGAKCSNGIVKYSQQTYGVTLCMACQRKRGNQ
;
A
#
# COMPACT_ATOMS: atom_id res chain seq x y z
N MET A 1 -15.12 -53.52 42.81
CA MET A 1 -16.05 -53.29 41.69
C MET A 1 -17.15 -52.37 42.17
N ALA A 2 -17.10 -51.09 41.81
CA ALA A 2 -18.20 -50.16 41.97
C ALA A 2 -18.04 -49.12 40.85
N GLN A 3 -18.65 -49.41 39.71
CA GLN A 3 -18.83 -48.45 38.63
C GLN A 3 -20.04 -47.59 38.99
N GLN A 4 -19.83 -46.28 39.13
CA GLN A 4 -20.92 -45.31 39.16
C GLN A 4 -21.07 -44.75 37.75
N ASP A 5 -22.19 -45.08 37.12
CA ASP A 5 -22.68 -44.48 35.89
C ASP A 5 -22.95 -42.98 36.12
N LEU A 6 -22.25 -42.14 35.36
CA LEU A 6 -22.53 -40.72 35.23
C LEU A 6 -22.98 -40.46 33.78
N THR A 7 -24.29 -40.37 33.60
CA THR A 7 -24.94 -39.88 32.39
C THR A 7 -24.59 -38.38 32.19
N PRO A 8 -24.18 -37.92 31.01
CA PRO A 8 -23.89 -36.50 30.81
C PRO A 8 -25.19 -35.73 30.56
N ALA A 9 -25.58 -34.91 31.53
CA ALA A 9 -26.63 -33.92 31.38
C ALA A 9 -26.19 -32.82 30.38
N ALA A 10 -27.13 -32.43 29.52
CA ALA A 10 -27.03 -31.45 28.45
C ALA A 10 -26.24 -30.18 28.83
N ALA A 11 -25.21 -29.87 28.03
CA ALA A 11 -24.31 -28.74 28.23
C ALA A 11 -24.58 -27.62 27.21
N GLY A 12 -25.62 -26.82 27.44
CA GLY A 12 -25.99 -25.68 26.58
C GLY A 12 -25.41 -24.31 26.98
N GLY A 13 -24.45 -24.22 27.92
CA GLY A 13 -24.02 -22.92 28.48
C GLY A 13 -22.52 -22.75 28.78
N LYS A 14 -21.64 -23.60 28.24
CA LYS A 14 -20.23 -23.69 28.70
C LYS A 14 -19.19 -22.87 27.91
N ASN A 15 -19.51 -22.31 26.75
CA ASN A 15 -18.45 -21.87 25.83
C ASN A 15 -17.83 -20.51 26.16
N THR A 16 -18.60 -19.53 26.66
CA THR A 16 -18.10 -18.17 26.91
C THR A 16 -17.14 -18.10 28.11
N LEU A 17 -17.54 -18.65 29.27
CA LEU A 17 -16.73 -18.64 30.50
C LEU A 17 -15.48 -19.53 30.42
N GLN A 18 -15.47 -20.51 29.52
CA GLN A 18 -14.31 -21.38 29.32
C GLN A 18 -13.18 -20.69 28.56
N ILE A 19 -13.46 -19.76 27.65
CA ILE A 19 -12.43 -19.14 26.79
C ILE A 19 -11.48 -18.24 27.60
N THR A 20 -12.02 -17.37 28.45
CA THR A 20 -11.24 -16.50 29.33
C THR A 20 -10.52 -17.28 30.44
N THR A 21 -11.10 -18.41 30.88
CA THR A 21 -10.45 -19.33 31.81
C THR A 21 -9.30 -20.11 31.16
N GLN A 22 -9.43 -20.49 29.89
CA GLN A 22 -8.38 -21.20 29.13
C GLN A 22 -7.20 -20.29 28.76
N TYR A 23 -7.45 -19.00 28.52
CA TYR A 23 -6.44 -18.02 28.12
C TYR A 23 -6.38 -16.83 29.08
N PRO A 24 -5.72 -16.96 30.25
CA PRO A 24 -5.61 -15.86 31.20
C PRO A 24 -4.75 -14.71 30.65
N ALA A 25 -5.20 -13.47 30.87
CA ALA A 25 -4.51 -12.24 30.42
C ALA A 25 -3.08 -12.08 30.98
N GLU A 26 -2.76 -12.77 32.07
CA GLU A 26 -1.42 -12.82 32.65
C GLU A 26 -0.42 -13.49 31.71
N ARG A 27 -0.86 -14.51 30.95
CA ARG A 27 -0.01 -15.33 30.08
C ARG A 27 -0.18 -15.03 28.59
N PHE A 28 -1.31 -14.44 28.20
CA PHE A 28 -1.68 -14.22 26.81
C PHE A 28 -2.07 -12.76 26.55
N ASN A 29 -1.69 -12.24 25.38
CA ASN A 29 -2.21 -10.97 24.87
C ASN A 29 -3.51 -11.25 24.12
N LEU A 30 -4.65 -11.07 24.79
CA LEU A 30 -5.96 -11.25 24.20
C LEU A 30 -6.28 -10.07 23.28
N LEU A 31 -6.45 -10.33 21.98
CA LEU A 31 -7.00 -9.33 21.06
C LEU A 31 -8.53 -9.30 21.20
N VAL A 32 -9.11 -8.11 21.24
CA VAL A 32 -10.57 -7.94 21.40
C VAL A 32 -11.23 -8.34 20.09
N PRO A 33 -11.99 -9.45 20.12
CA PRO A 33 -13.42 -9.39 20.48
C PRO A 33 -13.86 -10.38 21.58
N MET A 34 -12.95 -10.85 22.43
CA MET A 34 -13.25 -11.92 23.42
C MET A 34 -13.87 -11.46 24.74
N GLN A 35 -13.74 -10.17 25.12
CA GLN A 35 -14.22 -9.68 26.43
C GLN A 35 -15.74 -9.46 26.49
N THR A 36 -16.40 -9.37 25.33
CA THR A 36 -17.81 -8.95 25.21
C THR A 36 -18.74 -10.07 24.72
N VAL A 37 -18.26 -11.32 24.64
CA VAL A 37 -19.09 -12.43 24.14
C VAL A 37 -20.10 -12.78 25.22
N ALA A 38 -21.39 -12.64 24.93
CA ALA A 38 -22.45 -13.03 25.87
C ALA A 38 -22.82 -14.50 25.67
N GLU A 39 -23.03 -14.96 24.44
CA GLU A 39 -23.40 -16.35 24.11
C GLU A 39 -23.06 -16.61 22.64
N ILE A 40 -22.50 -17.79 22.34
CA ILE A 40 -22.22 -18.22 20.97
C ILE A 40 -23.31 -19.22 20.58
N ALA A 41 -24.03 -18.95 19.49
CA ALA A 41 -25.04 -19.87 18.98
C ALA A 41 -24.43 -21.23 18.60
N GLU A 42 -25.15 -22.34 18.83
CA GLU A 42 -24.66 -23.71 18.59
C GLU A 42 -24.25 -24.00 17.13
N ILE A 43 -24.75 -23.19 16.20
CA ILE A 43 -24.39 -23.22 14.78
C ILE A 43 -22.98 -22.68 14.49
N HIS A 44 -22.33 -22.03 15.47
CA HIS A 44 -20.99 -21.46 15.34
C HIS A 44 -20.03 -22.09 16.33
N LYS A 45 -18.79 -22.33 15.89
CA LYS A 45 -17.69 -22.83 16.69
C LYS A 45 -16.61 -21.75 16.79
N PRO A 46 -16.22 -21.31 17.99
CA PRO A 46 -15.10 -20.38 18.14
C PRO A 46 -13.78 -21.10 17.83
N VAL A 47 -12.99 -20.52 16.94
CA VAL A 47 -11.61 -20.94 16.67
C VAL A 47 -10.67 -19.95 17.33
N MET A 48 -9.76 -20.47 18.14
CA MET A 48 -8.75 -19.68 18.83
C MET A 48 -7.38 -19.94 18.21
N ASN A 49 -6.80 -18.89 17.63
CA ASN A 49 -5.48 -18.92 17.05
C ASN A 49 -4.48 -18.24 17.98
N VAL A 50 -3.49 -19.01 18.43
CA VAL A 50 -2.38 -18.51 19.24
C VAL A 50 -1.22 -18.14 18.30
N VAL A 51 -0.88 -16.85 18.25
CA VAL A 51 0.15 -16.28 17.41
C VAL A 51 1.32 -15.79 18.25
N LYS A 52 2.48 -16.39 18.07
CA LYS A 52 3.72 -15.89 18.66
C LYS A 52 4.37 -14.85 17.74
N ILE A 53 4.66 -13.69 18.30
CA ILE A 53 5.49 -12.67 17.66
C ILE A 53 6.94 -12.87 18.09
N SER A 54 7.87 -12.84 17.14
CA SER A 54 9.28 -12.92 17.43
C SER A 54 9.80 -11.61 18.01
N THR A 55 10.51 -11.71 19.12
CA THR A 55 11.23 -10.59 19.74
C THR A 55 12.62 -10.38 19.13
N ASN A 56 13.03 -11.21 18.17
CA ASN A 56 14.31 -11.04 17.47
C ASN A 56 14.21 -9.93 16.41
N LEU A 57 15.13 -8.98 16.48
CA LEU A 57 15.25 -7.87 15.52
C LEU A 57 15.52 -8.35 14.08
N ALA A 58 16.17 -9.50 13.92
CA ALA A 58 16.45 -10.07 12.60
C ALA A 58 15.17 -10.44 11.83
N ASP A 59 14.13 -10.88 12.55
CA ASP A 59 12.87 -11.33 11.95
C ASP A 59 11.99 -10.15 11.47
N LYS A 60 12.33 -8.93 11.91
CA LYS A 60 11.63 -7.67 11.56
C LYS A 60 10.13 -7.71 11.88
N GLU A 61 9.71 -8.46 12.91
CA GLU A 61 8.31 -8.47 13.39
C GLU A 61 8.03 -7.32 14.38
N ILE A 62 9.08 -6.81 15.04
CA ILE A 62 9.03 -5.67 15.96
C ILE A 62 10.03 -4.58 15.59
N TYR A 63 9.77 -3.34 15.99
CA TYR A 63 10.69 -2.21 15.88
C TYR A 63 10.67 -1.37 17.16
N LEU A 64 11.78 -0.71 17.45
CA LEU A 64 11.86 0.24 18.57
C LEU A 64 11.27 1.59 18.13
N GLN A 65 10.12 1.93 18.70
CA GLN A 65 9.42 3.19 18.39
C GLN A 65 9.94 4.33 19.24
N ASP A 66 10.07 4.12 20.55
CA ASP A 66 10.59 5.12 21.49
C ASP A 66 11.96 4.67 22.00
N LYS A 67 13.02 5.29 21.49
CA LYS A 67 14.39 4.98 21.88
C LYS A 67 14.65 5.27 23.36
N SER A 68 13.94 6.23 23.95
CA SER A 68 14.07 6.63 25.35
C SER A 68 13.48 5.58 26.31
N LYS A 69 12.57 4.73 25.81
CA LYS A 69 11.86 3.71 26.60
C LYS A 69 12.19 2.29 26.17
N LYS A 70 13.41 2.07 25.67
CA LYS A 70 13.86 0.75 25.16
C LYS A 70 13.65 -0.39 26.15
N ASP A 71 13.91 -0.15 27.44
CA ASP A 71 13.83 -1.16 28.49
C ASP A 71 12.46 -1.18 29.21
N ALA A 72 11.57 -0.26 28.84
CA ALA A 72 10.19 -0.17 29.31
C ALA A 72 9.24 -0.44 28.14
N ASP A 73 8.40 0.52 27.75
CA ASP A 73 7.35 0.37 26.75
C ASP A 73 7.74 1.03 25.41
N GLY A 74 8.89 0.65 24.85
CA GLY A 74 9.42 1.27 23.63
C GLY A 74 9.08 0.53 22.33
N TRP A 75 8.58 -0.70 22.39
CA TRP A 75 8.55 -1.61 21.23
C TRP A 75 7.21 -1.66 20.53
N ALA A 76 7.18 -1.66 19.20
CA ALA A 76 5.95 -1.71 18.43
C ALA A 76 6.00 -2.79 17.34
N LEU A 77 4.83 -3.29 16.95
CA LEU A 77 4.69 -4.29 15.89
C LEU A 77 4.89 -3.65 14.51
N THR A 78 5.72 -4.26 13.67
CA THR A 78 5.92 -3.84 12.26
C THR A 78 4.76 -4.31 11.37
N LYS A 79 4.80 -3.95 10.07
CA LYS A 79 3.91 -4.49 9.04
C LYS A 79 3.91 -6.03 9.03
N LYS A 80 5.08 -6.67 9.21
CA LYS A 80 5.18 -8.14 9.21
C LYS A 80 4.45 -8.74 10.41
N GLY A 81 4.67 -8.21 11.60
CA GLY A 81 3.96 -8.65 12.81
C GLY A 81 2.45 -8.45 12.71
N LEU A 82 2.01 -7.30 12.22
CA LEU A 82 0.59 -7.00 12.00
C LEU A 82 -0.05 -7.91 10.95
N ASN A 83 0.64 -8.21 9.84
CA ASN A 83 0.14 -9.12 8.81
C ASN A 83 0.00 -10.56 9.32
N LYS A 84 0.90 -10.99 10.21
CA LYS A 84 0.80 -12.32 10.86
C LYS A 84 -0.46 -12.42 11.72
N LEU A 85 -0.76 -11.37 12.50
CA LEU A 85 -1.99 -11.29 13.28
C LEU A 85 -3.23 -11.19 12.39
N MET A 86 -3.19 -10.36 11.35
CA MET A 86 -4.29 -10.21 10.38
C MET A 86 -4.70 -11.55 9.76
N ARG A 87 -3.72 -12.36 9.32
CA ARG A 87 -3.97 -13.69 8.76
C ARG A 87 -4.59 -14.64 9.77
N ALA A 88 -4.10 -14.63 11.01
CA ALA A 88 -4.65 -15.45 12.08
C ALA A 88 -6.06 -15.02 12.52
N ALA A 89 -6.38 -13.74 12.35
CA ALA A 89 -7.67 -13.13 12.66
C ALA A 89 -8.73 -13.31 11.56
N GLY A 90 -8.36 -13.81 10.38
CA GLY A 90 -9.27 -13.85 9.23
C GLY A 90 -9.70 -12.46 8.74
N ILE A 91 -8.92 -11.41 9.03
CA ILE A 91 -9.22 -10.05 8.60
C ILE A 91 -9.01 -9.93 7.09
N LYS A 92 -9.99 -9.34 6.39
CA LYS A 92 -9.94 -9.11 4.95
C LYS A 92 -9.74 -7.62 4.67
N ILE A 93 -8.78 -7.30 3.80
CA ILE A 93 -8.62 -5.94 3.28
C ILE A 93 -9.64 -5.78 2.14
N LEU A 94 -10.62 -4.89 2.32
CA LEU A 94 -11.64 -4.63 1.30
C LEU A 94 -11.07 -3.76 0.17
N GLY A 95 -10.20 -2.82 0.53
CA GLY A 95 -9.51 -1.99 -0.43
C GLY A 95 -8.90 -0.74 0.22
N THR A 96 -8.08 -0.08 -0.57
CA THR A 96 -7.46 1.20 -0.28
C THR A 96 -7.79 2.16 -1.41
N ARG A 97 -7.97 3.43 -1.09
CA ARG A 97 -8.17 4.47 -2.12
C ARG A 97 -7.50 5.77 -1.73
N PRO A 98 -6.96 6.52 -2.70
CA PRO A 98 -6.46 7.86 -2.46
C PRO A 98 -7.64 8.81 -2.16
N ILE A 99 -7.41 9.75 -1.24
CA ILE A 99 -8.34 10.82 -0.87
C ILE A 99 -7.63 12.16 -0.99
N VAL A 100 -8.39 13.21 -1.28
CA VAL A 100 -7.88 14.58 -1.29
C VAL A 100 -7.27 14.96 0.08
N PRO A 101 -5.99 15.36 0.14
CA PRO A 101 -5.35 15.82 1.38
C PRO A 101 -6.05 17.04 1.99
N SER A 102 -5.91 17.22 3.30
CA SER A 102 -6.53 18.33 4.05
C SER A 102 -6.09 19.70 3.54
N THR A 103 -4.84 19.84 3.12
CA THR A 103 -4.29 21.05 2.49
C THR A 103 -5.02 21.40 1.19
N CYS A 104 -5.29 20.39 0.36
CA CYS A 104 -6.07 20.55 -0.87
C CYS A 104 -7.56 20.79 -0.60
N GLN A 105 -8.15 20.14 0.43
CA GLN A 105 -9.53 20.37 0.84
C GLN A 105 -9.76 21.83 1.25
N LYS A 106 -8.89 22.38 2.11
CA LYS A 106 -8.94 23.79 2.53
C LYS A 106 -8.80 24.75 1.35
N CYS A 107 -7.85 24.47 0.45
CA CYS A 107 -7.68 25.27 -0.77
C CYS A 107 -8.96 25.29 -1.63
N ALA A 108 -9.62 24.13 -1.76
CA ALA A 108 -10.87 24.04 -2.50
C ALA A 108 -12.02 24.77 -1.81
N GLU A 109 -12.13 24.69 -0.49
CA GLU A 109 -13.14 25.40 0.28
C GLU A 109 -12.99 26.93 0.18
N VAL A 110 -11.75 27.44 0.28
CA VAL A 110 -11.46 28.88 0.16
C VAL A 110 -11.74 29.40 -1.25
N ASN A 111 -11.36 28.66 -2.29
CA ASN A 111 -11.65 29.10 -3.66
C ASN A 111 -13.15 29.03 -3.96
N ARG A 112 -13.86 28.03 -3.42
CA ARG A 112 -15.32 27.93 -3.52
C ARG A 112 -16.02 29.11 -2.85
N SER A 113 -15.54 29.61 -1.71
CA SER A 113 -16.13 30.76 -1.03
C SER A 113 -15.88 32.09 -1.74
N ILE A 114 -14.77 32.21 -2.47
CA ILE A 114 -14.41 33.40 -3.26
C ILE A 114 -14.98 33.34 -4.69
N GLY A 115 -15.60 32.22 -5.08
CA GLY A 115 -16.14 32.00 -6.43
C GLY A 115 -15.05 31.82 -7.50
N ARG A 116 -13.84 31.38 -7.11
CA ARG A 116 -12.72 31.14 -8.02
C ARG A 116 -12.56 29.64 -8.30
N PRO A 117 -12.16 29.25 -9.52
CA PRO A 117 -11.84 27.85 -9.83
C PRO A 117 -10.55 27.40 -9.13
N VAL A 118 -10.47 26.12 -8.79
CA VAL A 118 -9.27 25.48 -8.22
C VAL A 118 -8.33 25.01 -9.32
N ASN A 119 -7.11 25.57 -9.36
CA ASN A 119 -6.08 25.14 -10.30
C ASN A 119 -5.21 24.03 -9.68
N CYS A 120 -5.81 22.86 -9.50
CA CYS A 120 -5.11 21.67 -9.00
C CYS A 120 -4.00 21.25 -9.97
N GLY A 121 -2.84 20.85 -9.44
CA GLY A 121 -1.67 20.43 -10.23
C GLY A 121 -0.63 21.52 -10.48
N THR A 122 -1.01 22.80 -10.40
CA THR A 122 -0.06 23.93 -10.49
C THR A 122 0.50 24.33 -9.12
N CYS A 123 -0.18 23.97 -8.03
CA CYS A 123 0.31 24.21 -6.68
C CYS A 123 1.48 23.26 -6.34
N GLY A 124 2.50 23.73 -5.64
CA GLY A 124 3.65 22.90 -5.22
C GLY A 124 3.35 21.86 -4.15
N ASN A 125 2.08 21.61 -3.83
CA ASN A 125 1.67 20.65 -2.81
C ASN A 125 1.87 19.21 -3.30
N LYS A 126 2.52 18.38 -2.47
CA LYS A 126 2.81 16.96 -2.76
C LYS A 126 2.24 16.02 -1.71
N ASP A 127 1.42 16.54 -0.79
CA ASP A 127 0.77 15.78 0.27
C ASP A 127 -0.09 14.64 -0.30
N VAL A 128 -0.19 13.56 0.45
CA VAL A 128 -0.97 12.37 0.08
C VAL A 128 -1.79 11.90 1.26
N LYS A 129 -3.04 11.49 0.98
CA LYS A 129 -3.97 10.94 1.96
C LYS A 129 -4.60 9.68 1.39
N PHE A 130 -4.69 8.64 2.21
CA PHE A 130 -5.28 7.36 1.86
C PHE A 130 -6.32 6.95 2.89
N GLU A 131 -7.37 6.30 2.41
CA GLU A 131 -8.32 5.55 3.21
C GLU A 131 -8.11 4.07 2.99
N ALA A 132 -8.07 3.32 4.09
CA ALA A 132 -8.06 1.87 4.08
C ALA A 132 -9.34 1.36 4.73
N ARG A 133 -9.98 0.39 4.08
CA ARG A 133 -11.17 -0.31 4.58
C ARG A 133 -10.82 -1.77 4.83
N ILE A 134 -11.07 -2.25 6.04
CA ILE A 134 -10.86 -3.65 6.42
C ILE A 134 -12.13 -4.21 7.05
N SER A 135 -12.35 -5.51 6.87
CA SER A 135 -13.46 -6.26 7.45
C SER A 135 -12.93 -7.24 8.48
N VAL A 136 -13.50 -7.20 9.69
CA VAL A 136 -13.11 -8.07 10.81
C VAL A 136 -14.29 -8.98 11.16
N PRO A 137 -14.14 -10.31 11.10
CA PRO A 137 -15.18 -11.22 11.56
C PRO A 137 -15.29 -11.17 13.08
N GLN A 138 -16.49 -10.90 13.60
CA GLN A 138 -16.74 -10.85 15.04
C GLN A 138 -17.22 -12.18 15.60
N LEU A 139 -17.13 -12.31 16.92
CA LEU A 139 -17.71 -13.43 17.66
C LEU A 139 -19.24 -13.39 17.76
N THR A 140 -19.89 -12.37 17.18
CA THR A 140 -21.35 -12.29 17.00
C THR A 140 -21.81 -12.88 15.67
N GLY A 141 -20.89 -13.21 14.74
CA GLY A 141 -21.19 -13.69 13.40
C GLY A 141 -21.29 -12.59 12.34
N GLU A 142 -21.38 -11.32 12.75
CA GLU A 142 -21.36 -10.17 11.85
C GLU A 142 -19.93 -9.72 11.52
N ASN A 143 -19.74 -9.18 10.32
CA ASN A 143 -18.49 -8.55 9.92
C ASN A 143 -18.55 -7.06 10.25
N ILE A 144 -17.61 -6.55 11.04
CA ILE A 144 -17.47 -5.12 11.29
C ILE A 144 -16.47 -4.54 10.29
N GLU A 145 -16.88 -3.48 9.61
CA GLU A 145 -16.00 -2.69 8.74
C GLU A 145 -15.29 -1.59 9.54
N PHE A 146 -13.97 -1.53 9.42
CA PHE A 146 -13.15 -0.46 9.96
C PHE A 146 -12.61 0.39 8.83
N VAL A 147 -12.82 1.70 8.94
CA VAL A 147 -12.28 2.71 8.03
C VAL A 147 -11.23 3.52 8.76
N ALA A 148 -10.03 3.59 8.19
CA ALA A 148 -8.97 4.43 8.73
C ALA A 148 -8.38 5.32 7.65
N HIS A 149 -8.14 6.58 8.02
CA HIS A 149 -7.46 7.55 7.18
C HIS A 149 -6.04 7.76 7.66
N LYS A 150 -5.11 7.89 6.72
CA LYS A 150 -3.76 8.38 6.97
C LYS A 150 -3.43 9.47 5.98
N GLU A 151 -2.86 10.54 6.50
CA GLU A 151 -2.32 11.64 5.72
C GLU A 151 -0.82 11.77 6.01
N ILE A 152 -0.06 12.06 4.97
CA ILE A 152 1.36 12.41 5.04
C ILE A 152 1.50 13.82 4.47
N ILE A 153 1.86 14.74 5.36
CA ILE A 153 2.30 16.09 4.99
C ILE A 153 3.78 15.97 4.63
N VAL A 154 4.14 16.27 3.38
CA VAL A 154 5.50 16.03 2.88
C VAL A 154 6.54 16.88 3.61
N VAL A 155 6.18 18.12 3.96
CA VAL A 155 7.07 19.04 4.68
C VAL A 155 7.47 18.45 6.03
N ASP A 156 6.49 18.03 6.83
CA ASP A 156 6.73 17.46 8.16
C ASP A 156 7.44 16.12 8.08
N ALA A 157 7.06 15.28 7.11
CA ALA A 157 7.64 13.96 6.97
C ALA A 157 9.09 13.98 6.46
N THR A 158 9.52 15.07 5.82
CA THR A 158 10.88 15.23 5.29
C THR A 158 11.74 16.16 6.16
N ALA A 159 11.22 16.61 7.30
CA ALA A 159 11.97 17.41 8.28
C ALA A 159 13.19 16.62 8.79
N GLY A 160 14.40 17.13 8.52
CA GLY A 160 15.67 16.50 8.92
C GLY A 160 16.18 15.41 7.98
N MET A 161 15.54 15.16 6.84
CA MET A 161 16.06 14.26 5.79
C MET A 161 17.04 14.97 4.87
N SER A 162 18.02 14.23 4.33
CA SER A 162 18.87 14.75 3.26
C SER A 162 18.10 14.89 1.94
N ASP A 163 18.60 15.71 1.01
CA ASP A 163 17.93 15.91 -0.29
C ASP A 163 17.74 14.61 -1.09
N ASN A 164 18.69 13.67 -0.97
CA ASN A 164 18.59 12.36 -1.61
C ASN A 164 17.51 11.49 -0.98
N GLN A 165 17.43 11.47 0.36
CA GLN A 165 16.37 10.77 1.08
C GLN A 165 15.00 11.36 0.78
N ARG A 166 14.92 12.70 0.63
CA ARG A 166 13.69 13.39 0.26
C ARG A 166 13.21 13.02 -1.14
N LYS A 167 14.12 12.91 -2.12
CA LYS A 167 13.79 12.46 -3.48
C LYS A 167 13.24 11.03 -3.50
N GLU A 168 13.87 10.12 -2.77
CA GLU A 168 13.41 8.73 -2.64
C GLU A 168 12.06 8.66 -1.91
N PHE A 169 11.89 9.41 -0.82
CA PHE A 169 10.62 9.51 -0.10
C PHE A 169 9.49 9.97 -1.03
N LEU A 170 9.75 10.96 -1.88
CA LEU A 170 8.75 11.49 -2.81
C LEU A 170 8.28 10.44 -3.82
N LYS A 171 9.15 9.49 -4.24
CA LYS A 171 8.76 8.39 -5.14
C LYS A 171 7.80 7.42 -4.44
N PHE A 172 8.15 6.98 -3.23
CA PHE A 172 7.40 5.95 -2.48
C PHE A 172 6.33 6.49 -1.52
N ARG A 173 6.03 7.81 -1.58
CA ARG A 173 5.11 8.44 -0.61
C ARG A 173 3.71 7.85 -0.63
N SER A 174 3.20 7.51 -1.81
CA SER A 174 1.85 6.97 -2.00
C SER A 174 1.74 5.58 -1.37
N GLU A 175 2.63 4.66 -1.75
CA GLU A 175 2.69 3.30 -1.20
C GLU A 175 2.91 3.29 0.32
N MET A 176 3.77 4.19 0.81
CA MET A 176 4.01 4.31 2.24
C MET A 176 2.79 4.88 2.98
N CYS A 177 2.07 5.84 2.39
CA CYS A 177 0.83 6.37 2.98
C CYS A 177 -0.24 5.29 3.04
N GLU A 178 -0.41 4.53 1.96
CA GLU A 178 -1.34 3.42 1.86
C GLU A 178 -1.05 2.34 2.93
N THR A 179 0.19 1.88 3.00
CA THR A 179 0.61 0.89 4.02
C THR A 179 0.38 1.42 5.44
N LYS A 180 0.62 2.71 5.70
CA LYS A 180 0.36 3.33 7.00
C LYS A 180 -1.14 3.43 7.31
N ALA A 181 -2.01 3.63 6.31
CA ALA A 181 -3.46 3.61 6.48
C ALA A 181 -3.95 2.21 6.86
N ILE A 182 -3.48 1.17 6.16
CA ILE A 182 -3.80 -0.23 6.47
C ILE A 182 -3.35 -0.58 7.90
N ASN A 183 -2.09 -0.26 8.26
CA ASN A 183 -1.58 -0.53 9.60
C ASN A 183 -2.36 0.20 10.70
N ARG A 184 -2.87 1.41 10.41
CA ARG A 184 -3.75 2.15 11.33
C ARG A 184 -5.10 1.45 11.50
N ALA A 185 -5.71 1.00 10.40
CA ALA A 185 -6.95 0.23 10.44
C ALA A 185 -6.80 -1.06 11.25
N LEU A 186 -5.74 -1.83 11.00
CA LEU A 186 -5.45 -3.08 11.70
C LEU A 186 -5.27 -2.90 13.21
N ARG A 187 -4.54 -1.85 13.61
CA ARG A 187 -4.33 -1.57 15.04
C ARG A 187 -5.64 -1.17 15.73
N ALA A 188 -6.50 -0.42 15.05
CA ALA A 188 -7.82 -0.10 15.56
C ALA A 188 -8.72 -1.34 15.65
N ALA A 189 -8.77 -2.15 14.60
CA ALA A 189 -9.55 -3.38 14.53
C ALA A 189 -9.21 -4.40 15.63
N MET A 190 -7.93 -4.60 15.90
CA MET A 190 -7.45 -5.58 16.88
C MET A 190 -7.21 -5.00 18.28
N HIS A 191 -7.47 -3.70 18.49
CA HIS A 191 -7.14 -2.98 19.73
C HIS A 191 -5.68 -3.17 20.17
N ILE A 192 -4.75 -3.11 19.22
CA ILE A 192 -3.32 -3.27 19.48
C ILE A 192 -2.77 -2.00 20.15
N LYS A 193 -2.03 -2.18 21.25
CA LYS A 193 -1.35 -1.09 21.98
C LYS A 193 -0.30 -0.43 21.07
N GLY A 194 -0.10 0.87 21.24
CA GLY A 194 0.88 1.62 20.45
C GLY A 194 2.32 1.14 20.66
N THR A 195 2.67 0.80 21.90
CA THR A 195 3.95 0.23 22.28
C THR A 195 3.78 -0.84 23.36
N TYR A 196 4.74 -1.75 23.45
CA TYR A 196 4.75 -2.89 24.34
C TYR A 196 6.08 -2.97 25.07
N SER A 197 6.05 -3.59 26.26
CA SER A 197 7.28 -4.02 26.92
C SER A 197 7.85 -5.30 26.30
N PRO A 198 9.16 -5.56 26.42
CA PRO A 198 9.74 -6.83 25.99
C PRO A 198 9.05 -8.06 26.60
N GLN A 199 8.64 -7.97 27.86
CA GLN A 199 7.95 -9.03 28.59
C GLN A 199 6.52 -9.24 28.07
N GLU A 200 5.82 -8.16 27.71
CA GLU A 200 4.50 -8.25 27.05
C GLU A 200 4.61 -8.91 25.68
N LEU A 201 5.63 -8.58 24.88
CA LEU A 201 5.81 -9.15 23.53
C LEU A 201 6.16 -10.65 23.55
N GLN A 202 6.75 -11.14 24.64
CA GLN A 202 6.99 -12.58 24.80
C GLN A 202 5.69 -13.36 25.00
N LYS A 203 4.64 -12.73 25.50
CA LYS A 203 3.32 -13.36 25.63
C LYS A 203 2.71 -13.57 24.24
N PRO A 204 2.27 -14.79 23.91
CA PRO A 204 1.62 -15.02 22.63
C PRO A 204 0.29 -14.26 22.55
N PHE A 205 -0.03 -13.78 21.36
CA PHE A 205 -1.29 -13.13 21.04
C PHE A 205 -2.33 -14.19 20.75
N VAL A 206 -3.55 -13.99 21.24
CA VAL A 206 -4.66 -14.90 20.95
C VAL A 206 -5.71 -14.13 20.17
N VAL A 207 -6.12 -14.72 19.06
CA VAL A 207 -7.18 -14.19 18.21
C VAL A 207 -8.30 -15.20 18.12
N ALA A 208 -9.54 -14.73 18.26
CA ALA A 208 -10.71 -15.57 18.16
C ALA A 208 -11.64 -15.07 17.05
N TYR A 209 -12.14 -16.01 16.25
CA TYR A 209 -13.17 -15.77 15.24
C TYR A 209 -14.11 -16.99 15.20
N LEU A 210 -15.31 -16.82 14.66
CA LEU A 210 -16.27 -17.90 14.51
C LEU A 210 -16.11 -18.59 13.15
N VAL A 211 -16.28 -19.91 13.16
CA VAL A 211 -16.51 -20.71 11.96
C VAL A 211 -17.85 -21.43 12.07
N PRO A 212 -18.53 -21.74 10.95
CA PRO A 212 -19.70 -22.60 10.97
C PRO A 212 -19.40 -23.94 11.65
N ASN A 213 -20.27 -24.37 12.55
CA ASN A 213 -20.12 -25.62 13.27
C ASN A 213 -20.60 -26.80 12.42
N LEU A 214 -19.67 -27.47 11.73
CA LEU A 214 -19.95 -28.65 10.90
C LEU A 214 -20.35 -29.89 11.70
N ASP A 215 -20.21 -29.85 13.03
CA ASP A 215 -20.67 -30.93 13.92
C ASP A 215 -22.22 -30.95 13.98
N ASN A 216 -22.90 -29.83 13.63
CA ASN A 216 -24.35 -29.76 13.53
C ASN A 216 -24.83 -30.18 12.13
N GLU A 217 -25.70 -31.19 12.07
CA GLU A 217 -26.19 -31.75 10.80
C GLU A 217 -26.97 -30.74 9.95
N ALA A 218 -27.73 -29.82 10.56
CA ALA A 218 -28.45 -28.78 9.84
C ALA A 218 -27.50 -27.77 9.16
N VAL A 219 -26.44 -27.35 9.87
CA VAL A 219 -25.40 -26.46 9.34
C VAL A 219 -24.61 -27.17 8.25
N LYS A 220 -24.31 -28.46 8.43
CA LYS A 220 -23.62 -29.27 7.42
C LYS A 220 -24.46 -29.41 6.15
N GLN A 221 -25.76 -29.68 6.26
CA GLN A 221 -26.67 -29.77 5.11
C GLN A 221 -26.74 -28.45 4.34
N GLU A 222 -26.92 -27.32 5.04
CA GLU A 222 -26.96 -26.00 4.39
C GLU A 222 -25.61 -25.58 3.82
N ALA A 223 -24.50 -25.85 4.51
CA ALA A 223 -23.16 -25.59 3.97
C ALA A 223 -22.90 -26.40 2.69
N VAL A 224 -23.32 -27.66 2.65
CA VAL A 224 -23.20 -28.52 1.48
C VAL A 224 -24.11 -28.03 0.34
N ARG A 225 -25.36 -27.63 0.64
CA ARG A 225 -26.27 -27.02 -0.35
C ARG A 225 -25.68 -25.75 -0.94
N HIS A 226 -25.20 -24.83 -0.11
CA HIS A 226 -24.55 -23.61 -0.57
C HIS A 226 -23.27 -23.89 -1.37
N PHE A 227 -22.47 -24.89 -0.97
CA PHE A 227 -21.25 -25.25 -1.69
C PHE A 227 -21.56 -25.77 -3.10
N PHE A 228 -22.54 -26.68 -3.24
CA PHE A 228 -22.93 -27.20 -4.55
C PHE A 228 -23.71 -26.17 -5.39
N SER A 229 -24.54 -25.34 -4.77
CA SER A 229 -25.20 -24.22 -5.46
C SER A 229 -24.17 -23.22 -6.00
N SER A 230 -23.17 -22.85 -5.19
CA SER A 230 -22.10 -21.95 -5.61
C SER A 230 -21.21 -22.58 -6.69
N ALA A 231 -20.95 -23.89 -6.62
CA ALA A 231 -20.23 -24.63 -7.66
C ALA A 231 -21.03 -24.70 -8.97
N GLN A 232 -22.35 -24.87 -8.88
CA GLN A 232 -23.23 -24.81 -10.05
C GLN A 232 -23.24 -23.40 -10.67
N GLU A 233 -23.26 -22.35 -9.85
CA GLU A 233 -23.15 -20.95 -10.31
C GLU A 233 -21.77 -20.66 -10.95
N LEU A 234 -20.69 -21.18 -10.37
CA LEU A 234 -19.32 -21.02 -10.89
C LEU A 234 -19.05 -21.84 -12.16
N TYR A 235 -19.72 -22.99 -12.34
CA TYR A 235 -19.45 -23.94 -13.42
C TYR A 235 -20.61 -24.12 -14.42
N GLY A 236 -21.67 -23.31 -14.39
CA GLY A 236 -22.60 -23.16 -15.50
C GLY A 236 -24.08 -23.49 -15.26
N GLY A 237 -24.68 -22.97 -14.19
CA GLY A 237 -26.11 -22.68 -14.10
C GLY A 237 -26.33 -21.17 -14.24
N HIS A 238 -26.92 -20.74 -15.34
CA HIS A 238 -27.09 -19.33 -15.75
C HIS A 238 -27.49 -18.37 -14.62
N ASN A 239 -26.56 -17.50 -14.20
CA ASN A 239 -26.89 -16.14 -13.78
C ASN A 239 -25.66 -15.21 -14.00
N PRO A 240 -25.79 -14.11 -14.77
CA PRO A 240 -24.67 -13.24 -15.13
C PRO A 240 -24.47 -12.16 -14.06
N ASP A 241 -23.99 -12.53 -12.88
CA ASP A 241 -23.42 -11.54 -11.95
C ASP A 241 -22.13 -12.03 -11.31
N ALA A 242 -21.14 -11.15 -11.33
CA ALA A 242 -19.73 -11.48 -11.47
C ALA A 242 -18.99 -11.67 -10.14
N ARG A 243 -18.09 -12.65 -10.12
CA ARG A 243 -16.77 -12.46 -9.49
C ARG A 243 -15.66 -12.77 -10.50
N LYS A 244 -15.36 -11.76 -11.31
CA LYS A 244 -14.12 -11.64 -12.08
C LYS A 244 -12.94 -11.46 -11.12
N VAL A 245 -11.94 -12.33 -11.21
CA VAL A 245 -10.56 -11.99 -10.82
C VAL A 245 -9.84 -11.66 -12.13
N ILE A 246 -9.42 -10.40 -12.28
CA ILE A 246 -8.63 -9.90 -13.41
C ILE A 246 -7.15 -10.06 -13.03
N PHE A 247 -6.37 -10.72 -13.88
CA PHE A 247 -4.92 -10.76 -13.79
C PHE A 247 -4.35 -9.38 -14.16
N ILE A 248 -3.37 -8.92 -13.41
CA ILE A 248 -2.55 -7.76 -13.76
C ILE A 248 -1.14 -8.31 -13.92
N GLU A 249 -0.61 -8.28 -15.14
CA GLU A 249 0.82 -8.46 -15.40
C GLU A 249 1.53 -7.12 -15.16
N ASP A 250 2.75 -7.17 -14.60
CA ASP A 250 3.63 -6.02 -14.51
C ASP A 250 4.24 -5.78 -15.91
N ASP A 251 3.65 -4.88 -16.71
CA ASP A 251 4.25 -4.45 -17.97
C ASP A 251 5.37 -3.44 -17.72
N VAL A 252 6.62 -3.91 -17.81
CA VAL A 252 7.66 -3.29 -18.64
C VAL A 252 8.85 -4.23 -18.79
N GLU A 253 8.91 -4.98 -19.89
CA GLU A 253 10.19 -5.46 -20.42
C GLU A 253 10.23 -5.29 -21.95
N GLU A 254 11.30 -4.66 -22.41
CA GLU A 254 11.52 -4.18 -23.78
C GLU A 254 11.60 -5.33 -24.80
N GLY A 255 10.86 -5.15 -25.91
CA GLY A 255 11.15 -5.77 -27.20
C GLY A 255 10.42 -7.08 -27.48
N MET A 256 9.37 -7.03 -28.31
CA MET A 256 9.06 -8.02 -29.36
C MET A 256 7.90 -7.52 -30.22
N GLU A 257 8.04 -7.68 -31.54
CA GLU A 257 7.26 -7.08 -32.61
C GLU A 257 5.77 -7.50 -32.63
N TYR A 258 4.92 -6.59 -33.07
CA TYR A 258 3.48 -6.78 -33.22
C TYR A 258 3.16 -7.61 -34.48
N GLU A 259 2.50 -8.76 -34.33
CA GLU A 259 1.66 -9.32 -35.40
C GLU A 259 0.18 -9.06 -35.08
N MET A 260 -0.46 -8.31 -35.98
CA MET A 260 -1.84 -7.86 -35.92
C MET A 260 -2.81 -8.94 -36.43
N PRO A 261 -3.91 -9.25 -35.73
CA PRO A 261 -5.02 -9.97 -36.34
C PRO A 261 -6.31 -9.13 -36.41
N GLY A 262 -6.94 -9.16 -37.59
CA GLY A 262 -8.41 -9.22 -37.73
C GLY A 262 -9.15 -7.88 -37.83
N GLN A 263 -9.89 -7.72 -38.94
CA GLN A 263 -10.56 -6.49 -39.39
C GLN A 263 -11.63 -5.93 -38.42
N PRO A 264 -11.81 -4.59 -38.33
CA PRO A 264 -12.87 -3.97 -37.57
C PRO A 264 -14.24 -4.02 -38.26
N ILE A 265 -15.28 -4.15 -37.44
CA ILE A 265 -16.70 -4.09 -37.81
C ILE A 265 -17.06 -2.66 -38.25
N ALA A 266 -17.77 -2.52 -39.37
CA ALA A 266 -18.16 -1.23 -39.93
C ALA A 266 -19.37 -0.62 -39.20
N GLU A 267 -19.23 0.61 -38.72
CA GLU A 267 -20.33 1.47 -38.26
C GLU A 267 -20.39 2.77 -39.10
N PRO A 268 -21.58 3.38 -39.25
CA PRO A 268 -21.86 4.33 -40.31
C PRO A 268 -21.28 5.73 -40.07
N GLU A 269 -20.84 6.31 -41.17
CA GLU A 269 -20.06 7.53 -41.34
C GLU A 269 -20.79 8.82 -40.94
N SER A 270 -20.39 9.43 -39.82
CA SER A 270 -20.73 10.81 -39.46
C SER A 270 -19.79 11.81 -40.19
N ALA A 271 -20.36 12.62 -41.08
CA ALA A 271 -19.68 13.57 -41.96
C ALA A 271 -19.02 14.81 -41.29
N ALA A 272 -18.65 14.72 -40.01
CA ALA A 272 -18.09 15.83 -39.23
C ALA A 272 -16.55 15.95 -39.30
N TYR A 273 -15.86 15.04 -39.99
CA TYR A 273 -14.39 14.98 -40.01
C TYR A 273 -13.75 15.20 -41.39
N ARG A 274 -14.49 15.68 -42.40
CA ARG A 274 -13.94 15.84 -43.76
C ARG A 274 -13.01 17.05 -43.96
N GLU A 275 -12.85 17.92 -42.99
CA GLU A 275 -12.06 19.16 -43.15
C GLU A 275 -11.07 19.41 -41.99
N ALA A 276 -10.32 18.37 -41.59
CA ALA A 276 -9.07 18.60 -40.86
C ALA A 276 -7.95 18.90 -41.88
N PRO A 277 -7.21 20.01 -41.75
CA PRO A 277 -6.04 20.28 -42.59
C PRO A 277 -5.02 19.15 -42.43
N ALA A 278 -4.48 18.65 -43.56
CA ALA A 278 -3.45 17.64 -43.56
C ALA A 278 -2.25 18.07 -42.70
N GLU A 279 -1.83 17.20 -41.78
CA GLU A 279 -0.64 17.39 -40.95
C GLU A 279 0.59 17.65 -41.84
N PRO A 280 1.42 18.67 -41.55
CA PRO A 280 2.64 18.91 -42.30
C PRO A 280 3.57 17.70 -42.22
N GLN A 281 3.98 17.28 -43.40
CA GLN A 281 4.58 16.00 -43.74
C GLN A 281 5.92 15.76 -43.03
N ARG A 282 6.22 14.47 -42.85
CA ARG A 282 7.46 13.84 -42.33
C ARG A 282 8.77 14.47 -42.83
N GLU A 283 8.74 15.23 -43.92
CA GLU A 283 9.86 16.03 -44.45
C GLU A 283 10.41 17.07 -43.45
N ALA A 284 9.60 17.62 -42.54
CA ALA A 284 10.08 18.56 -41.53
C ALA A 284 10.94 17.86 -40.45
N GLN A 285 10.58 16.61 -40.10
CA GLN A 285 11.34 15.78 -39.17
C GLN A 285 12.62 15.23 -39.80
N GLU A 286 12.58 14.78 -41.06
CA GLU A 286 13.78 14.32 -41.78
C GLU A 286 14.80 15.45 -41.99
N ARG A 287 14.34 16.68 -42.22
CA ARG A 287 15.22 17.85 -42.34
C ARG A 287 15.88 18.23 -41.01
N GLN A 288 15.18 18.05 -39.88
CA GLN A 288 15.76 18.23 -38.54
C GLN A 288 16.76 17.12 -38.17
N GLN A 289 16.51 15.87 -38.58
CA GLN A 289 17.43 14.75 -38.32
C GLN A 289 18.73 14.87 -39.13
N ARG A 290 18.66 15.21 -40.43
CA ARG A 290 19.89 15.47 -41.22
C ARG A 290 20.69 16.68 -40.73
N ALA A 291 20.03 17.70 -40.17
CA ALA A 291 20.70 18.83 -39.54
C ALA A 291 21.40 18.46 -38.22
N ALA A 292 20.88 17.45 -37.50
CA ALA A 292 21.49 16.92 -36.29
C ALA A 292 22.69 16.00 -36.59
N GLU A 293 22.64 15.20 -37.66
CA GLU A 293 23.76 14.34 -38.10
C GLU A 293 24.93 15.11 -38.73
N ALA A 294 24.70 16.32 -39.22
CA ALA A 294 25.74 17.20 -39.77
C ALA A 294 26.43 18.09 -38.71
N ALA A 295 26.05 17.98 -37.43
CA ALA A 295 26.66 18.75 -36.36
C ALA A 295 28.04 18.14 -35.99
N PRO A 296 29.14 18.92 -35.98
CA PRO A 296 30.44 18.39 -35.57
C PRO A 296 30.39 17.97 -34.10
N ASP A 297 30.92 16.79 -33.81
CA ASP A 297 31.04 16.19 -32.47
C ASP A 297 31.89 17.09 -31.56
N TYR A 298 31.22 18.02 -30.87
CA TYR A 298 31.86 19.00 -30.00
C TYR A 298 31.94 18.41 -28.59
N ASP A 299 33.09 17.84 -28.23
CA ASP A 299 33.39 17.47 -26.85
C ASP A 299 33.61 18.75 -26.02
N PRO A 300 32.68 19.12 -25.11
CA PRO A 300 32.74 20.37 -24.37
C PRO A 300 33.90 20.42 -23.35
N THR A 301 34.65 19.32 -23.21
CA THR A 301 35.79 19.20 -22.29
C THR A 301 37.14 19.47 -22.94
N ILE A 302 37.19 19.82 -24.22
CA ILE A 302 38.46 20.11 -24.93
C ILE A 302 38.70 21.62 -24.99
N CYS A 303 39.93 22.03 -24.69
CA CYS A 303 40.37 23.42 -24.81
C CYS A 303 40.37 23.86 -26.29
N THR A 304 39.70 24.95 -26.62
CA THR A 304 39.60 25.45 -28.01
C THR A 304 40.93 25.90 -28.60
N ASP A 305 41.86 26.40 -27.77
CA ASP A 305 43.11 27.00 -28.26
C ASP A 305 44.26 25.99 -28.37
N CYS A 306 44.25 24.92 -27.56
CA CYS A 306 45.36 23.96 -27.51
C CYS A 306 44.95 22.49 -27.57
N GLY A 307 43.66 22.18 -27.66
CA GLY A 307 43.16 20.80 -27.78
C GLY A 307 43.35 19.94 -26.53
N ALA A 308 43.80 20.50 -25.40
CA ALA A 308 44.00 19.74 -24.16
C ALA A 308 42.67 19.45 -23.46
N LYS A 309 42.51 18.23 -22.92
CA LYS A 309 41.35 17.85 -22.10
C LYS A 309 41.36 18.61 -20.76
N CYS A 310 40.26 19.28 -20.48
CA CYS A 310 40.04 20.11 -19.30
C CYS A 310 39.10 19.40 -18.31
N SER A 311 39.37 19.53 -17.02
CA SER A 311 38.47 19.01 -16.00
C SER A 311 37.19 19.85 -15.90
N ASN A 312 36.08 19.23 -15.49
CA ASN A 312 34.75 19.85 -15.44
C ASN A 312 34.70 21.18 -14.65
N GLY A 313 35.56 21.34 -13.63
CA GLY A 313 35.68 22.60 -12.88
C GLY A 313 36.28 23.74 -13.70
N ILE A 314 37.31 23.44 -14.50
CA ILE A 314 37.98 24.41 -15.39
C ILE A 314 37.04 24.79 -16.54
N VAL A 315 36.31 23.82 -17.10
CA VAL A 315 35.30 24.05 -18.16
C VAL A 315 34.23 25.02 -17.69
N LYS A 316 33.66 24.77 -16.51
CA LYS A 316 32.59 25.62 -15.95
C LYS A 316 33.07 27.05 -15.69
N TYR A 317 34.25 27.22 -15.10
CA TYR A 317 34.83 28.55 -14.86
C TYR A 317 35.16 29.28 -16.17
N SER A 318 35.70 28.57 -17.15
CA SER A 318 36.06 29.15 -18.46
C SER A 318 34.85 29.58 -19.26
N GLN A 319 33.78 28.77 -19.28
CA GLN A 319 32.53 29.14 -19.95
C GLN A 319 31.85 30.34 -19.28
N GLN A 320 31.87 30.42 -17.95
CA GLN A 320 31.30 31.56 -17.22
C GLN A 320 32.10 32.85 -17.38
N THR A 321 33.43 32.76 -17.51
CA THR A 321 34.31 33.94 -17.53
C THR A 321 34.65 34.41 -18.94
N TYR A 322 34.88 33.49 -19.88
CA TYR A 322 35.38 33.76 -21.22
C TYR A 322 34.43 33.31 -22.34
N GLY A 323 33.31 32.64 -22.01
CA GLY A 323 32.35 32.14 -23.00
C GLY A 323 32.85 30.98 -23.87
N VAL A 324 34.09 30.53 -23.66
CA VAL A 324 34.75 29.44 -24.40
C VAL A 324 35.49 28.51 -23.44
N THR A 325 35.61 27.22 -23.78
CA THR A 325 36.36 26.24 -22.97
C THR A 325 37.86 26.41 -23.20
N LEU A 326 38.57 26.93 -22.18
CA LEU A 326 40.03 27.12 -22.19
C LEU A 326 40.66 26.38 -21.02
N CYS A 327 41.85 25.81 -21.23
CA CYS A 327 42.65 25.24 -20.14
C CYS A 327 43.32 26.33 -19.30
N MET A 328 43.80 25.97 -18.11
CA MET A 328 44.42 26.91 -17.17
C MET A 328 45.61 27.69 -17.77
N ALA A 329 46.39 27.07 -18.68
CA ALA A 329 47.52 27.74 -19.34
C ALA A 329 47.05 28.80 -20.36
N CYS A 330 45.99 28.51 -21.12
CA CYS A 330 45.42 29.45 -22.09
C CYS A 330 44.62 30.58 -21.41
N GLN A 331 43.94 30.29 -20.29
CA GLN A 331 43.30 31.31 -19.45
C GLN A 331 44.33 32.33 -18.92
N ARG A 332 45.49 31.86 -18.45
CA ARG A 332 46.56 32.74 -17.94
C ARG A 332 47.19 33.62 -19.02
N LYS A 333 47.25 33.15 -20.28
CA LYS A 333 47.75 33.96 -21.39
C LYS A 333 46.77 35.06 -21.80
N ARG A 334 45.46 34.79 -21.74
CA ARG A 334 44.43 35.78 -22.06
C ARG A 334 44.18 36.79 -20.92
N GLY A 335 44.37 36.39 -19.67
CA GLY A 335 44.24 37.29 -18.52
C GLY A 335 45.43 38.23 -18.27
N ASN A 336 46.49 38.12 -19.07
CA ASN A 336 47.70 38.96 -18.99
C ASN A 336 47.86 39.92 -20.20
N GLN A 337 46.77 40.15 -20.94
CA GLN A 337 46.61 41.24 -21.92
C GLN A 337 45.66 42.29 -21.35
#